data_AF-A0A0A8WUP0-F1
#
_entry.id   AF-A0A0A8WUP0-F1
#
_cell.length_a   1.000
_cell.length_b   1.000
_cell.length_c   1.000
_cell.angle_alpha   90.00
_cell.angle_beta   90.00
_cell.angle_gamma   90.00
#
_symmetry.space_group_name_H-M   'P 1'
#
loop_
_entity.id
_entity.type
_entity.pdbx_description
1 polymer ?
#
loop_
_entity_poly.entity_id
_entity_poly.type
_entity_poly.pdbx_seq_one_letter_code
_entity_poly.pdbx_strand_id
1 'polypeptide(L)'
;MSMSPTRRILPCILFAGVMSLTVSLEHGHAASAVAPDPAIYETLKAFHGHACAGSIFGARLGLAAREALKEAGGTGKFKARYYDLSCPVDGIQVAAGTTYGNAALTVEDRDEHRLILTADGNKRQVEARLTKKAEEAGLRSRDLGKKAKSLPEGSPERKRLEHEVEEIFAWLRTAPTAEIATVTVLSKR
;
A
#
# COMPACT_ATOMS: atom_id res chain seq x y z
N MET A 1 -28.00 39.19 -75.40
CA MET A 1 -28.91 39.11 -74.24
C MET A 1 -28.58 37.83 -73.47
N SER A 2 -28.28 38.01 -72.19
CA SER A 2 -28.26 37.08 -71.04
C SER A 2 -27.60 35.69 -71.16
N MET A 3 -26.65 35.51 -70.24
CA MET A 3 -25.94 34.29 -69.88
C MET A 3 -26.81 33.29 -69.10
N SER A 4 -26.27 32.07 -68.97
CA SER A 4 -26.69 30.88 -68.19
C SER A 4 -26.80 31.15 -66.65
N PRO A 5 -27.14 30.21 -65.71
CA PRO A 5 -26.61 28.84 -65.62
C PRO A 5 -27.54 27.71 -65.11
N THR A 6 -27.08 26.51 -65.49
CA THR A 6 -27.39 25.16 -65.05
C THR A 6 -27.17 24.96 -63.53
N ARG A 7 -28.16 24.34 -62.86
CA ARG A 7 -28.05 23.89 -61.47
C ARG A 7 -27.15 22.66 -61.38
N ARG A 8 -26.06 22.75 -60.61
CA ARG A 8 -25.24 21.60 -60.20
C ARG A 8 -25.76 21.04 -58.88
N ILE A 9 -25.89 19.72 -58.83
CA ILE A 9 -26.28 18.92 -57.67
C ILE A 9 -25.02 18.73 -56.80
N LEU A 10 -25.13 19.03 -55.51
CA LEU A 10 -24.10 18.79 -54.51
C LEU A 10 -24.24 17.34 -53.98
N PRO A 11 -23.16 16.54 -53.89
CA PRO A 11 -23.21 15.28 -53.16
C PRO A 11 -22.98 15.50 -51.66
N CYS A 12 -23.89 14.96 -50.84
CA CYS A 12 -23.75 14.85 -49.40
C CYS A 12 -22.56 13.95 -49.05
N ILE A 13 -21.54 14.52 -48.42
CA ILE A 13 -20.44 13.75 -47.80
C ILE A 13 -20.88 13.38 -46.39
N LEU A 14 -21.17 12.09 -46.16
CA LEU A 14 -21.38 11.50 -44.85
C LEU A 14 -20.02 11.33 -44.15
N PHE A 15 -19.73 12.18 -43.16
CA PHE A 15 -18.63 11.96 -42.22
C PHE A 15 -19.08 10.97 -41.15
N ALA A 16 -18.70 9.70 -41.29
CA ALA A 16 -18.79 8.72 -40.22
C ALA A 16 -17.63 8.97 -39.23
N GLY A 17 -17.93 9.71 -38.16
CA GLY A 17 -17.01 9.90 -37.04
C GLY A 17 -16.86 8.60 -36.25
N VAL A 18 -15.74 7.91 -36.41
CA VAL A 18 -15.35 6.78 -35.55
C VAL A 18 -14.91 7.36 -34.21
N MET A 19 -15.80 7.32 -33.21
CA MET A 19 -15.48 7.59 -31.82
C MET A 19 -14.59 6.46 -31.30
N SER A 20 -13.28 6.69 -31.32
CA SER A 20 -12.28 5.83 -30.71
C SER A 20 -12.36 5.98 -29.19
N LEU A 21 -13.09 5.08 -28.53
CA LEU A 21 -13.04 4.90 -27.08
C LEU A 21 -11.76 4.16 -26.73
N THR A 22 -10.68 4.90 -26.48
CA THR A 22 -9.51 4.35 -25.79
C THR A 22 -9.85 4.21 -24.31
N VAL A 23 -10.21 3.00 -23.90
CA VAL A 23 -10.24 2.62 -22.47
C VAL A 23 -8.79 2.52 -22.01
N SER A 24 -8.30 3.57 -21.35
CA SER A 24 -7.02 3.53 -20.67
C SER A 24 -7.14 2.61 -19.45
N LEU A 25 -6.65 1.36 -19.57
CA LEU A 25 -6.34 0.55 -18.40
C LEU A 25 -5.21 1.23 -17.65
N GLU A 26 -5.53 1.84 -16.50
CA GLU A 26 -4.57 2.25 -15.49
C GLU A 26 -3.80 0.98 -15.06
N HIS A 27 -2.56 0.86 -15.53
CA HIS A 27 -1.69 -0.22 -15.12
C HIS A 27 -1.28 0.03 -13.67
N GLY A 28 -1.86 -0.75 -12.75
CA GLY A 28 -1.34 -0.88 -11.40
C GLY A 28 0.14 -1.20 -11.49
N HIS A 29 0.98 -0.25 -11.07
CA HIS A 29 2.42 -0.46 -11.04
C HIS A 29 2.70 -1.56 -10.01
N ALA A 30 3.25 -2.67 -10.49
CA ALA A 30 3.67 -3.77 -9.63
C ALA A 30 4.78 -3.24 -8.72
N ALA A 31 4.47 -3.07 -7.43
CA ALA A 31 5.48 -2.80 -6.42
C ALA A 31 6.60 -3.84 -6.52
N SER A 32 7.85 -3.40 -6.37
CA SER A 32 9.06 -4.21 -6.41
C SER A 32 8.87 -5.61 -5.81
N ALA A 33 9.28 -6.64 -6.56
CA ALA A 33 9.19 -8.05 -6.18
C ALA A 33 10.19 -8.45 -5.07
N VAL A 34 11.02 -7.53 -4.60
CA VAL A 34 12.09 -7.82 -3.65
C VAL A 34 11.55 -7.81 -2.22
N ALA A 35 11.84 -8.88 -1.48
CA ALA A 35 11.48 -8.97 -0.06
C ALA A 35 12.26 -7.91 0.77
N PRO A 36 11.66 -7.33 1.81
CA PRO A 36 12.33 -6.37 2.70
C PRO A 36 13.63 -6.90 3.31
N ASP A 37 14.61 -6.01 3.52
CA ASP A 37 15.81 -6.30 4.31
C ASP A 37 15.42 -6.78 5.71
N PRO A 38 15.83 -8.00 6.14
CA PRO A 38 15.53 -8.53 7.46
C PRO A 38 15.91 -7.59 8.63
N ALA A 39 16.96 -6.78 8.48
CA ALA A 39 17.42 -5.85 9.52
C ALA A 39 16.34 -4.82 9.94
N ILE A 40 15.37 -4.54 9.06
CA ILE A 40 14.28 -3.62 9.37
C ILE A 40 13.39 -4.15 10.50
N TYR A 41 13.21 -5.48 10.60
CA TYR A 41 12.32 -6.07 11.59
C TYR A 41 12.95 -6.14 12.97
N GLU A 42 14.27 -6.27 13.07
CA GLU A 42 14.98 -6.14 14.33
C GLU A 42 14.93 -4.70 14.84
N THR A 43 15.14 -3.73 13.94
CA THR A 43 14.98 -2.29 14.26
C THR A 43 13.56 -2.01 14.74
N LEU A 44 12.56 -2.54 14.03
CA LEU A 44 11.16 -2.39 14.38
C LEU A 44 10.83 -3.00 15.74
N LYS A 45 11.31 -4.21 16.02
CA LYS A 45 11.10 -4.89 17.31
C LYS A 45 11.71 -4.08 18.45
N ALA A 46 12.91 -3.53 18.26
CA ALA A 46 13.56 -2.67 19.25
C ALA A 46 12.78 -1.36 19.48
N PHE A 47 12.26 -0.74 18.41
CA PHE A 47 11.49 0.51 18.48
C PHE A 47 10.10 0.32 19.08
N HIS A 48 9.37 -0.71 18.65
CA HIS A 48 8.00 -1.01 19.08
C HIS A 48 7.93 -1.79 20.41
N GLY A 49 9.02 -2.44 20.80
CA GLY A 49 9.13 -3.24 22.02
C GLY A 49 8.73 -4.71 21.87
N HIS A 50 8.09 -5.11 20.77
CA HIS A 50 7.80 -6.51 20.46
C HIS A 50 7.53 -6.72 18.96
N ALA A 51 7.43 -7.98 18.54
CA ALA A 51 6.95 -8.34 17.21
C ALA A 51 5.45 -8.63 17.25
N CYS A 52 4.68 -8.00 16.36
CA CYS A 52 3.27 -8.32 16.14
C CYS A 52 2.92 -8.12 14.66
N ALA A 53 1.82 -8.70 14.20
CA ALA A 53 1.36 -8.52 12.82
C ALA A 53 1.15 -7.04 12.48
N GLY A 54 0.60 -6.26 13.41
CA GLY A 54 0.33 -4.84 13.20
C GLY A 54 1.60 -4.03 12.93
N SER A 55 2.67 -4.19 13.73
CA SER A 55 3.91 -3.47 13.47
C SER A 55 4.54 -3.90 12.14
N ILE A 56 4.49 -5.20 11.82
CA ILE A 56 4.96 -5.74 10.53
C ILE A 56 4.16 -5.14 9.36
N PHE A 57 2.83 -5.03 9.46
CA PHE A 57 1.99 -4.37 8.46
C PHE A 57 2.45 -2.93 8.19
N GLY A 58 2.71 -2.17 9.24
CA GLY A 58 3.22 -0.81 9.11
C GLY A 58 4.51 -0.74 8.32
N ALA A 59 5.46 -1.64 8.62
CA ALA A 59 6.73 -1.68 7.90
C ALA A 59 6.55 -2.06 6.43
N ARG A 60 5.70 -3.07 6.15
CA ARG A 60 5.40 -3.51 4.79
C ARG A 60 4.70 -2.43 3.97
N LEU A 61 3.70 -1.75 4.53
CA LEU A 61 3.01 -0.62 3.90
C LEU A 61 3.97 0.53 3.63
N GLY A 62 4.78 0.91 4.63
CA GLY A 62 5.75 2.00 4.54
C GLY A 62 6.79 1.77 3.45
N LEU A 63 7.35 0.56 3.37
CA LEU A 63 8.31 0.18 2.32
C LEU A 63 7.66 0.20 0.93
N ALA A 64 6.52 -0.46 0.78
CA ALA A 64 5.82 -0.56 -0.51
C ALA A 64 5.43 0.83 -1.04
N ALA A 65 4.88 1.70 -0.18
CA ALA A 65 4.55 3.07 -0.57
C ALA A 65 5.81 3.88 -0.92
N ARG A 66 6.88 3.77 -0.14
CA ARG A 66 8.13 4.50 -0.38
C ARG A 66 8.78 4.11 -1.71
N GLU A 67 8.81 2.83 -2.03
CA GLU A 67 9.36 2.31 -3.29
C GLU A 67 8.51 2.76 -4.48
N ALA A 68 7.20 2.52 -4.44
CA ALA A 68 6.30 2.92 -5.51
C ALA A 68 6.32 4.44 -5.75
N LEU A 69 6.41 5.25 -4.69
CA LEU A 69 6.48 6.71 -4.83
C LEU A 69 7.81 7.15 -5.47
N LYS A 70 8.93 6.49 -5.17
CA LYS A 70 10.22 6.74 -5.82
C LYS A 70 10.19 6.34 -7.29
N GLU A 71 9.65 5.16 -7.61
CA GLU A 71 9.48 4.67 -8.98
C GLU A 71 8.58 5.60 -9.80
N ALA A 72 7.51 6.13 -9.19
CA ALA A 72 6.65 7.13 -9.80
C ALA A 72 7.33 8.51 -9.96
N GLY A 73 8.60 8.68 -9.57
CA GLY A 73 9.37 9.91 -9.69
C GLY A 73 9.06 10.94 -8.61
N GLY A 74 8.64 10.53 -7.41
CA GLY A 74 8.46 11.42 -6.26
C GLY A 74 9.78 12.07 -5.83
N THR A 75 9.77 13.38 -5.61
CA THR A 75 10.97 14.16 -5.24
C THR A 75 10.83 14.84 -3.87
N GLY A 76 11.97 15.13 -3.23
CA GLY A 76 12.02 15.79 -1.93
C GLY A 76 11.79 14.85 -0.75
N LYS A 77 11.32 15.39 0.38
CA LYS A 77 10.98 14.61 1.58
C LYS A 77 9.60 13.99 1.43
N PHE A 78 9.39 12.86 2.09
CA PHE A 78 8.10 12.20 2.09
C PHE A 78 7.29 12.57 3.33
N LYS A 79 5.97 12.67 3.16
CA LYS A 79 4.99 12.86 4.24
C LYS A 79 3.96 11.75 4.18
N ALA A 80 3.72 11.12 5.31
CA ALA A 80 2.77 10.04 5.49
C ALA A 80 1.49 10.53 6.18
N ARG A 81 0.37 10.01 5.71
CA ARG A 81 -0.91 10.04 6.44
C ARG A 81 -1.43 8.62 6.57
N TYR A 82 -1.70 8.20 7.80
CA TYR A 82 -2.20 6.86 8.11
C TYR A 82 -3.55 6.94 8.82
N TYR A 83 -4.44 5.98 8.57
CA TYR A 83 -5.85 6.08 8.98
C TYR A 83 -6.28 5.11 10.09
N ASP A 84 -5.33 4.65 10.89
CA ASP A 84 -5.58 3.79 12.05
C ASP A 84 -4.55 4.09 13.15
N LEU A 85 -5.01 4.38 14.37
CA LEU A 85 -4.12 4.61 15.51
C LEU A 85 -3.80 3.29 16.21
N SER A 86 -2.93 2.49 15.60
CA SER A 86 -2.50 1.22 16.16
C SER A 86 -1.02 0.89 15.85
N CYS A 87 -0.60 -0.35 16.10
CA CYS A 87 0.79 -0.81 15.93
C CYS A 87 1.45 -0.51 14.57
N PRO A 88 0.74 -0.48 13.41
CA PRO A 88 1.35 -0.13 12.13
C PRO A 88 1.98 1.26 12.08
N VAL A 89 1.56 2.21 12.94
CA VAL A 89 2.16 3.54 13.02
C VAL A 89 3.68 3.45 13.21
N ASP A 90 4.16 2.61 14.12
CA ASP A 90 5.59 2.43 14.40
C ASP A 90 6.33 1.78 13.23
N GLY A 91 5.69 0.80 12.58
CA GLY A 91 6.21 0.19 11.36
C GLY A 91 6.41 1.21 10.24
N ILE A 92 5.45 2.12 10.05
CA ILE A 92 5.52 3.20 9.06
C ILE A 92 6.66 4.16 9.40
N GLN A 93 6.83 4.52 10.68
CA GLN A 93 7.93 5.39 11.11
C GLN A 93 9.30 4.81 10.72
N VAL A 94 9.51 3.53 11.03
CA VAL A 94 10.76 2.82 10.73
C VAL A 94 10.98 2.66 9.23
N ALA A 95 9.94 2.26 8.49
CA ALA A 95 10.07 1.89 7.08
C ALA A 95 10.02 3.07 6.10
N ALA A 96 9.09 4.00 6.29
CA ALA A 96 8.92 5.14 5.41
C ALA A 96 9.87 6.29 5.78
N GLY A 97 10.44 6.30 7.00
CA GLY A 97 11.25 7.40 7.52
C GLY A 97 10.43 8.65 7.87
N THR A 98 9.11 8.51 7.95
CA THR A 98 8.17 9.58 8.29
C THR A 98 7.75 9.42 9.74
N THR A 99 8.12 10.36 10.62
CA THR A 99 7.92 10.22 12.06
C THR A 99 7.10 11.37 12.63
N TYR A 100 6.58 11.19 13.85
CA TYR A 100 6.03 12.32 14.59
C TYR A 100 7.11 13.38 14.84
N GLY A 101 8.32 12.95 15.21
CA GLY A 101 9.44 13.84 15.56
C GLY A 101 9.93 14.72 14.42
N ASN A 102 9.85 14.25 13.17
CA ASN A 102 10.20 15.07 11.98
C ASN A 102 8.98 15.75 11.35
N ALA A 103 7.83 15.72 12.02
CA ALA A 103 6.56 16.29 11.54
C ALA A 103 6.15 15.80 10.14
N ALA A 104 6.55 14.59 9.77
CA ALA A 104 6.22 14.00 8.47
C ALA A 104 5.19 12.88 8.55
N LEU A 105 4.67 12.55 9.74
CA LEU A 105 3.58 11.59 9.92
C LEU A 105 2.37 12.26 10.55
N THR A 106 1.21 12.06 9.95
CA THR A 106 -0.10 12.38 10.54
C THR A 106 -0.92 11.10 10.64
N VAL A 107 -1.58 10.89 11.77
CA VAL A 107 -2.47 9.74 11.99
C VAL A 107 -3.88 10.25 12.25
N GLU A 108 -4.84 9.69 11.54
CA GLU A 108 -6.27 9.98 11.66
C GLU A 108 -7.00 8.68 12.00
N ASP A 109 -7.48 8.52 13.22
CA ASP A 109 -8.08 7.26 13.65
C ASP A 109 -9.44 7.02 12.97
N ARG A 110 -9.45 6.16 11.94
CA ARG A 110 -10.64 5.81 11.13
C ARG A 110 -10.80 4.30 10.94
N ASP A 111 -10.05 3.50 11.69
CA ASP A 111 -10.05 2.03 11.58
C ASP A 111 -9.76 1.53 10.15
N GLU A 112 -8.88 2.24 9.43
CA GLU A 112 -8.49 1.92 8.05
C GLU A 112 -6.98 1.67 7.96
N HIS A 113 -6.56 0.45 7.58
CA HIS A 113 -5.17 0.14 7.25
C HIS A 113 -4.75 0.70 5.87
N ARG A 114 -4.79 2.04 5.78
CA ARG A 114 -4.54 2.82 4.57
C ARG A 114 -3.44 3.84 4.84
N LEU A 115 -2.40 3.81 4.02
CA LEU A 115 -1.29 4.75 4.04
C LEU A 115 -1.30 5.61 2.77
N ILE A 116 -1.28 6.92 2.92
CA ILE A 116 -0.96 7.85 1.85
C ILE A 116 0.46 8.37 2.05
N LEU A 117 1.32 8.20 1.05
CA LEU A 117 2.65 8.79 1.03
C LEU A 117 2.71 9.88 -0.04
N THR A 118 3.16 11.07 0.35
CA THR A 118 3.25 12.25 -0.52
C THR A 118 4.68 12.72 -0.63
N ALA A 119 5.15 12.97 -1.86
CA ALA A 119 6.42 13.62 -2.12
C ALA A 119 6.25 15.14 -2.07
N ASP A 120 6.97 15.82 -1.17
CA ASP A 120 6.76 17.26 -0.95
C ASP A 120 7.26 18.14 -2.11
N GLY A 121 8.26 17.67 -2.87
CA GLY A 121 8.90 18.43 -3.95
C GLY A 121 8.03 18.57 -5.20
N ASN A 122 7.23 17.54 -5.54
CA ASN A 122 6.40 17.55 -6.75
C ASN A 122 4.93 17.14 -6.52
N LYS A 123 4.55 16.93 -5.26
CA LYS A 123 3.20 16.57 -4.81
C LYS A 123 2.66 15.26 -5.38
N ARG A 124 3.53 14.38 -5.89
CA ARG A 124 3.12 13.02 -6.25
C ARG A 124 2.69 12.26 -5.00
N GLN A 125 1.70 11.40 -5.17
CA GLN A 125 1.13 10.62 -4.07
C GLN A 125 0.95 9.17 -4.48
N VAL A 126 1.10 8.29 -3.50
CA VAL A 126 0.68 6.90 -3.61
C VAL A 126 -0.20 6.55 -2.42
N GLU A 127 -1.13 5.63 -2.64
CA GLU A 127 -1.93 4.97 -1.61
C GLU A 127 -1.48 3.51 -1.50
N ALA A 128 -1.21 3.06 -0.27
CA ALA A 128 -0.95 1.66 0.05
C ALA A 128 -2.02 1.14 1.01
N ARG A 129 -2.55 -0.05 0.75
CA ARG A 129 -3.50 -0.78 1.60
C ARG A 129 -3.05 -2.21 1.79
N LEU A 130 -3.44 -2.83 2.90
CA LEU A 130 -3.25 -4.27 3.08
C LEU A 130 -4.12 -5.05 2.08
N THR A 131 -3.63 -6.21 1.66
CA THR A 131 -4.48 -7.19 1.00
C THR A 131 -5.37 -7.88 2.04
N LYS A 132 -6.52 -8.38 1.60
CA LYS A 132 -7.40 -9.21 2.43
C LYS A 132 -6.65 -10.42 3.03
N LYS A 133 -5.75 -11.04 2.25
CA LYS A 133 -4.93 -12.17 2.70
C LYS A 133 -4.03 -11.78 3.88
N ALA A 134 -3.39 -10.60 3.81
CA ALA A 134 -2.57 -10.10 4.90
C ALA A 134 -3.41 -9.80 6.15
N GLU A 135 -4.56 -9.13 5.99
CA GLU A 135 -5.48 -8.84 7.09
C GLU A 135 -5.95 -10.11 7.80
N GLU A 136 -6.38 -11.13 7.04
CA GLU A 136 -6.80 -12.43 7.57
C GLU A 136 -5.66 -13.14 8.33
N ALA A 137 -4.44 -13.09 7.80
CA ALA A 137 -3.27 -13.64 8.48
C ALA A 137 -2.99 -12.90 9.81
N GLY A 138 -3.08 -11.57 9.81
CA GLY A 138 -2.91 -10.76 11.02
C GLY A 138 -3.96 -11.09 12.08
N LEU A 139 -5.23 -11.14 11.69
CA LEU A 139 -6.34 -11.51 12.57
C LEU A 139 -6.14 -12.91 13.16
N ARG A 140 -5.79 -13.89 12.32
CA ARG A 140 -5.48 -15.26 12.76
C ARG A 140 -4.34 -15.26 13.79
N SER A 141 -3.23 -14.56 13.53
CA SER A 141 -2.10 -14.50 14.47
C SER A 141 -2.50 -13.91 15.83
N ARG A 142 -3.37 -12.89 15.84
CA ARG A 142 -3.89 -12.29 17.06
C ARG A 142 -4.74 -13.28 17.85
N ASP A 143 -5.63 -14.00 17.17
CA ASP A 143 -6.57 -14.91 17.82
C ASP A 143 -5.84 -16.16 18.35
N LEU A 144 -4.88 -16.70 17.59
CA LEU A 144 -3.97 -17.75 18.05
C LEU A 144 -3.15 -17.28 19.25
N GLY A 145 -2.60 -16.07 19.21
CA GLY A 145 -1.84 -15.49 20.31
C GLY A 145 -2.66 -15.31 21.59
N LYS A 146 -3.94 -14.90 21.46
CA LYS A 146 -4.87 -14.85 22.59
C LYS A 146 -5.14 -16.24 23.16
N LYS A 147 -5.39 -17.23 22.30
CA LYS A 147 -5.60 -18.62 22.73
C LYS A 147 -4.36 -19.17 23.43
N ALA A 148 -3.16 -18.97 22.87
CA ALA A 148 -1.89 -19.40 23.45
C ALA A 148 -1.68 -18.82 24.86
N LYS A 149 -1.97 -17.52 25.06
CA LYS A 149 -1.87 -16.85 26.37
C LYS A 149 -2.83 -17.39 27.42
N SER A 150 -3.96 -17.98 27.01
CA SER A 150 -4.91 -18.60 27.94
C SER A 150 -4.49 -20.00 28.41
N LEU A 151 -3.47 -20.60 27.79
CA LEU A 151 -2.98 -21.93 28.11
C LEU A 151 -1.80 -21.88 29.09
N PRO A 152 -1.59 -22.94 29.90
CA PRO A 152 -0.42 -23.04 30.78
C PRO A 152 0.88 -22.88 30.00
N GLU A 153 1.80 -22.13 30.59
CA GLU A 153 3.13 -21.90 30.03
C GLU A 153 3.86 -23.23 29.78
N GLY A 154 4.51 -23.33 28.63
CA GLY A 154 5.27 -24.53 28.25
C GLY A 154 4.42 -25.73 27.80
N SER A 155 3.09 -25.67 27.89
CA SER A 155 2.22 -26.77 27.46
C SER A 155 2.40 -27.07 25.96
N PRO A 156 2.30 -28.35 25.52
CA PRO A 156 2.46 -28.70 24.11
C PRO A 156 1.49 -27.97 23.18
N GLU A 157 0.26 -27.70 23.63
CA GLU A 157 -0.71 -26.93 22.84
C GLU A 157 -0.30 -25.47 22.70
N ARG A 158 0.14 -24.80 23.78
CA ARG A 158 0.62 -23.42 23.73
C ARG A 158 1.78 -23.27 22.75
N LYS A 159 2.78 -24.16 22.83
CA LYS A 159 3.93 -24.16 21.92
C LYS A 159 3.54 -24.31 20.46
N ARG A 160 2.53 -25.14 20.15
CA ARG A 160 2.01 -25.29 18.77
C ARG A 160 1.39 -23.99 18.26
N LEU A 161 0.57 -23.33 19.08
CA LEU A 161 -0.06 -22.07 18.69
C LEU A 161 0.97 -20.94 18.54
N GLU A 162 1.96 -20.87 19.43
CA GLU A 162 3.06 -19.91 19.34
C GLU A 162 3.89 -20.14 18.06
N HIS A 163 4.18 -21.39 17.71
CA HIS A 163 4.85 -21.72 16.45
C HIS A 163 4.05 -21.25 15.22
N GLU A 164 2.75 -21.48 15.20
CA GLU A 164 1.88 -21.05 14.11
C GLU A 164 1.83 -19.52 13.98
N VAL A 165 1.85 -18.79 15.10
CA VAL A 165 1.98 -17.32 15.10
C VAL A 165 3.31 -16.89 14.49
N GLU A 166 4.42 -17.54 14.85
CA GLU A 166 5.73 -17.23 14.28
C GLU A 166 5.82 -17.56 12.78
N GLU A 167 5.16 -18.62 12.31
CA GLU A 167 5.05 -18.93 10.87
C GLU A 167 4.29 -17.83 10.12
N ILE A 168 3.21 -17.32 10.70
CA ILE A 168 2.49 -16.16 10.13
C ILE A 168 3.40 -14.94 10.08
N PHE A 169 4.14 -14.64 11.16
CA PHE A 169 5.07 -13.52 11.17
C PHE A 169 6.20 -13.69 10.15
N ALA A 170 6.75 -14.89 10.00
CA ALA A 170 7.75 -15.20 8.99
C ALA A 170 7.21 -14.96 7.56
N TRP A 171 5.98 -15.39 7.28
CA TRP A 171 5.32 -15.12 6.01
C TRP A 171 5.10 -13.61 5.79
N LEU A 172 4.54 -12.88 6.77
CA LEU A 172 4.34 -11.43 6.65
C LEU A 172 5.64 -10.67 6.38
N ARG A 173 6.75 -11.12 6.96
CA ARG A 173 8.08 -10.51 6.76
C ARG A 173 8.63 -10.75 5.35
N THR A 174 8.39 -11.92 4.76
CA THR A 174 9.11 -12.40 3.58
C THR A 174 8.26 -12.53 2.32
N ALA A 175 6.94 -12.55 2.43
CA ALA A 175 6.04 -12.69 1.29
C ALA A 175 6.25 -11.58 0.25
N PRO A 176 5.98 -11.84 -1.04
CA PRO A 176 5.98 -10.83 -2.08
C PRO A 176 5.11 -9.63 -1.71
N THR A 177 5.54 -8.42 -2.08
CA THR A 177 4.80 -7.20 -1.73
C THR A 177 3.36 -7.23 -2.21
N ALA A 178 3.09 -7.76 -3.41
CA ALA A 178 1.73 -7.90 -3.94
C ALA A 178 0.82 -8.84 -3.13
N GLU A 179 1.39 -9.75 -2.33
CA GLU A 179 0.60 -10.57 -1.41
C GLU A 179 0.26 -9.84 -0.10
N ILE A 180 1.00 -8.79 0.25
CA ILE A 180 0.85 -8.05 1.51
C ILE A 180 0.11 -6.73 1.33
N ALA A 181 0.46 -5.98 0.28
CA ALA A 181 -0.05 -4.65 0.05
C ALA A 181 -0.40 -4.41 -1.42
N THR A 182 -1.50 -3.69 -1.64
CA THR A 182 -1.82 -3.06 -2.92
C THR A 182 -1.34 -1.62 -2.89
N VAL A 183 -0.66 -1.17 -3.95
CA VAL A 183 -0.19 0.21 -4.07
C VAL A 183 -0.75 0.85 -5.34
N THR A 184 -1.24 2.09 -5.23
CA THR A 184 -1.83 2.84 -6.35
C THR A 184 -1.23 4.23 -6.38
N VAL A 185 -0.72 4.65 -7.53
CA VAL A 185 -0.31 6.05 -7.75
C VAL A 185 -1.58 6.89 -7.87
N LEU A 186 -1.68 7.95 -7.08
CA LEU A 186 -2.83 8.84 -7.13
C LEU A 186 -2.58 9.90 -8.21
N SER A 187 -3.51 10.01 -9.15
CA SER A 187 -3.53 11.08 -10.15
C SER A 187 -3.78 12.43 -9.48
N LYS A 188 -3.14 13.48 -10.00
CA LYS A 188 -3.42 14.85 -9.58
C LYS A 188 -4.88 15.15 -9.91
N ARG A 189 -5.69 15.40 -8.88
CA ARG A 189 -6.99 16.06 -9.05
C ARG A 189 -6.78 17.53 -9.40
#